data_AF-A0A2A6CLZ7-F1
#
_entry.id   AF-A0A2A6CLZ7-F1
#
_cell.length_a   1.000
_cell.length_b   1.000
_cell.length_c   1.000
_cell.angle_alpha   90.00
_cell.angle_beta   90.00
_cell.angle_gamma   90.00
#
_symmetry.space_group_name_H-M   'P 1'
#
loop_
_entity.id
_entity.type
_entity.pdbx_description
1 polymer ?
#
loop_
_entity_poly.entity_id
_entity_poly.type
_entity_poly.pdbx_seq_one_letter_code
_entity_poly.pdbx_strand_id
1 'polypeptide(L)'
;MNSSLSSTPSKPVVRIGFPFASHPRIFKNHLGKWIGIHVDVWQLYAQSIGAVVEFAYPDFQHFGPDDPEVDGRFVSGVLGLMQNDSIDAAMGDYTLQQGRMSNFQYTPQYDYQPMNLIRRERVITASYFDRIGDFIASFGGFSVVMTLNMLIIVASTIFLTYYTAALLSTTKTYGVRFCIVFNAFVCFTLYNATFAGNNLMTSLDAHKETLAETIYELSRLNATLIVRDISHLMGYANQFFFGTETPRNLSFTEVIARLCAADNAIYFDYLRDFVEFYNDDVGASVCTLTTVANDLNVEDKYTIGVNLGRASPIVNYFRADRIRKRKQLEFVILGLFNSEKFDNNWFPRYMGRPAIIPPVPPPKFAYFQFSLGYLSIFFSILAVGFALSVIALGAEIAWHMHQARISGKSLAVLGRRLTKRFFPVRSLK
;
A
#
# COMPACT_ATOMS: atom_id res chain seq x y z
N MET A 1 66.84 38.91 12.84
CA MET A 1 65.38 39.05 12.66
C MET A 1 64.78 37.66 12.85
N ASN A 2 64.25 37.37 14.04
CA ASN A 2 63.61 36.09 14.34
C ASN A 2 62.16 36.17 13.86
N SER A 3 61.86 35.55 12.72
CA SER A 3 60.48 35.29 12.29
C SER A 3 59.90 34.18 13.17
N SER A 4 59.21 34.57 14.23
CA SER A 4 58.34 33.69 14.98
C SER A 4 57.24 33.19 14.05
N LEU A 5 57.39 31.96 13.55
CA LEU A 5 56.33 31.16 12.96
C LEU A 5 55.21 31.04 14.00
N SER A 6 54.22 31.90 13.88
CA SER A 6 52.93 31.78 14.57
C SER A 6 52.30 30.46 14.12
N SER A 7 52.49 29.40 14.92
CA SER A 7 51.74 28.17 14.77
C SER A 7 50.28 28.50 15.06
N THR A 8 49.47 28.62 14.01
CA THR A 8 48.03 28.73 14.15
C THR A 8 47.55 27.57 15.03
N PRO A 9 46.86 27.83 16.15
CA PRO A 9 46.42 26.78 17.03
C PRO A 9 45.57 25.78 16.25
N SER A 10 45.94 24.50 16.29
CA SER A 10 45.21 23.44 15.61
C SER A 10 43.79 23.40 16.15
N LYS A 11 42.79 23.57 15.27
CA LYS A 11 41.38 23.48 15.67
C LYS A 11 41.11 22.10 16.28
N PRO A 12 40.28 22.02 17.34
CA PRO A 12 39.87 20.73 17.89
C PRO A 12 39.18 19.89 16.81
N VAL A 13 39.40 18.58 16.85
CA VAL A 13 38.84 17.62 15.88
C VAL A 13 37.74 16.82 16.58
N VAL A 14 36.60 16.64 15.90
CA VAL A 14 35.53 15.72 16.29
C VAL A 14 35.53 14.56 15.30
N ARG A 15 35.87 13.36 15.78
CA ARG A 15 35.96 12.15 14.96
C ARG A 15 34.63 11.40 14.97
N ILE A 16 34.04 11.20 13.81
CA ILE A 16 32.71 10.59 13.65
C ILE A 16 32.85 9.29 12.87
N GLY A 17 32.38 8.18 13.46
CA GLY A 17 32.29 6.88 12.79
C GLY A 17 30.89 6.57 12.30
N PHE A 18 30.78 5.75 11.25
CA PHE A 18 29.51 5.29 10.69
C PHE A 18 29.71 3.94 9.98
N PRO A 19 28.69 3.07 9.96
CA PRO A 19 28.88 1.66 9.57
C PRO A 19 28.94 1.47 8.04
N PHE A 20 28.13 2.22 7.29
CA PHE A 20 28.09 2.16 5.83
C PHE A 20 27.72 3.51 5.23
N ALA A 21 28.15 3.73 3.99
CA ALA A 21 27.64 4.82 3.19
C ALA A 21 26.19 4.52 2.78
N SER A 22 25.28 5.46 3.03
CA SER A 22 23.88 5.39 2.62
C SER A 22 23.46 6.73 2.03
N HIS A 23 23.09 6.75 0.76
CA HIS A 23 22.51 7.94 0.13
C HIS A 23 21.04 8.06 0.55
N PRO A 24 20.51 9.26 0.91
CA PRO A 24 21.13 10.59 0.91
C PRO A 24 21.82 10.99 2.24
N ARG A 25 21.85 10.09 3.24
CA ARG A 25 22.28 10.40 4.61
C ARG A 25 23.77 10.67 4.73
N ILE A 26 24.61 9.80 4.15
CA ILE A 26 26.06 9.96 4.02
C ILE A 26 26.61 9.15 2.82
N PHE A 27 27.28 9.84 1.90
CA PHE A 27 27.88 9.21 0.71
C PHE A 27 29.05 10.06 0.21
N LYS A 28 29.89 9.49 -0.66
CA LYS A 28 30.96 10.26 -1.33
C LYS A 28 30.42 10.91 -2.60
N ASN A 29 30.75 12.18 -2.82
CA ASN A 29 30.51 12.83 -4.10
C ASN A 29 31.53 12.37 -5.16
N HIS A 30 31.42 12.92 -6.38
CA HIS A 30 32.34 12.63 -7.49
C HIS A 30 33.80 13.02 -7.22
N LEU A 31 34.07 13.85 -6.20
CA LEU A 31 35.42 14.23 -5.75
C LEU A 31 35.92 13.36 -4.58
N GLY A 32 35.17 12.32 -4.18
CA GLY A 32 35.51 11.46 -3.05
C GLY A 32 35.26 12.09 -1.66
N LYS A 33 34.66 13.28 -1.59
CA LYS A 33 34.35 13.97 -0.34
C LYS A 33 33.02 13.45 0.23
N TRP A 34 33.00 13.19 1.54
CA TRP A 34 31.77 12.87 2.26
C TRP A 34 30.79 14.06 2.22
N ILE A 35 29.56 13.77 1.80
CA ILE A 35 28.41 14.67 1.77
C ILE A 35 27.16 13.90 2.21
N GLY A 36 26.10 14.63 2.55
CA GLY A 36 24.82 14.06 2.97
C GLY A 36 24.25 14.74 4.20
N ILE A 37 23.05 14.35 4.58
CA ILE A 37 22.31 15.00 5.66
C ILE A 37 23.05 14.87 7.00
N HIS A 38 23.58 13.68 7.35
CA HIS A 38 24.35 13.52 8.59
C HIS A 38 25.68 14.25 8.55
N VAL A 39 26.29 14.37 7.37
CA VAL A 39 27.53 15.14 7.20
C VAL A 39 27.30 16.60 7.55
N ASP A 40 26.21 17.20 7.06
CA ASP A 40 25.84 18.59 7.36
C ASP A 40 25.59 18.81 8.85
N VAL A 41 24.89 17.88 9.52
CA VAL A 41 24.63 17.96 10.97
C VAL A 41 25.91 18.09 11.76
N TRP A 42 26.87 17.19 11.53
CA TRP A 42 28.12 17.18 12.26
C TRP A 42 29.04 18.35 11.88
N GLN A 43 29.04 18.76 10.60
CA GLN A 43 29.80 19.94 10.16
C GLN A 43 29.27 21.22 10.79
N LEU A 44 27.95 21.42 10.84
CA LEU A 44 27.33 22.58 11.49
C LEU A 44 27.61 22.59 12.99
N TYR A 45 27.54 21.42 13.64
CA TYR A 45 27.93 21.29 15.04
C TYR A 45 29.40 21.68 15.25
N ALA A 46 30.33 21.12 14.49
CA ALA A 46 31.76 21.42 14.63
C ALA A 46 32.06 22.91 14.39
N GLN A 47 31.45 23.51 13.37
CA GLN A 47 31.56 24.94 13.11
C GLN A 47 31.07 25.77 14.31
N SER A 48 29.93 25.41 14.91
CA SER A 48 29.36 26.12 16.07
C SER A 48 30.27 26.10 17.31
N ILE A 49 31.18 25.13 17.40
CA ILE A 49 32.12 24.99 18.52
C ILE A 49 33.55 25.39 18.17
N GLY A 50 33.81 25.83 16.94
CA GLY A 50 35.16 26.16 16.45
C GLY A 50 36.05 24.94 16.17
N ALA A 51 35.45 23.78 15.95
CA ALA A 51 36.12 22.51 15.63
C ALA A 51 36.07 22.18 14.13
N VAL A 52 36.74 21.09 13.77
CA VAL A 52 36.62 20.42 12.46
C VAL A 52 36.12 19.00 12.66
N VAL A 53 35.42 18.46 11.65
CA VAL A 53 34.96 17.06 11.66
C VAL A 53 35.91 16.21 10.85
N GLU A 54 36.27 15.05 11.39
CA GLU A 54 36.93 13.98 10.67
C GLU A 54 36.00 12.76 10.62
N PHE A 55 35.73 12.27 9.42
CA PHE A 55 34.87 11.11 9.22
C PHE A 55 35.71 9.86 9.09
N ALA A 56 35.61 8.97 10.07
CA ALA A 56 36.24 7.67 10.05
C ALA A 56 35.29 6.67 9.38
N TYR A 57 35.66 6.18 8.21
CA TYR A 57 34.95 5.10 7.53
C TYR A 57 35.75 3.80 7.67
N PRO A 58 35.43 2.95 8.64
CA PRO A 58 36.16 1.71 8.87
C PRO A 58 35.85 0.68 7.78
N ASP A 59 36.85 -0.10 7.37
CA ASP A 59 36.76 -1.03 6.23
C ASP A 59 35.77 -2.20 6.44
N PHE A 60 35.40 -2.52 7.69
CA PHE A 60 34.52 -3.65 8.01
C PHE A 60 33.73 -3.42 9.30
N GLN A 61 32.66 -2.61 9.33
CA GLN A 61 31.90 -2.43 10.58
C GLN A 61 30.40 -2.25 10.41
N HIS A 62 29.67 -3.20 10.98
CA HIS A 62 28.27 -3.05 11.37
C HIS A 62 28.13 -2.01 12.50
N PHE A 63 26.90 -1.60 12.82
CA PHE A 63 26.59 -0.62 13.86
C PHE A 63 27.28 -0.92 15.20
N GLY A 64 27.32 -2.19 15.57
CA GLY A 64 27.63 -2.69 16.91
C GLY A 64 26.37 -3.33 17.50
N PRO A 65 26.49 -4.26 18.45
CA PRO A 65 25.35 -4.97 19.01
C PRO A 65 24.39 -4.03 19.77
N ASP A 66 23.19 -4.52 20.08
CA ASP A 66 22.20 -3.79 20.88
C ASP A 66 22.58 -3.77 22.37
N ASP A 67 23.23 -4.85 22.83
CA ASP A 67 23.76 -5.01 24.19
C ASP A 67 25.29 -5.14 24.18
N PRO A 68 25.97 -4.80 25.29
CA PRO A 68 27.41 -4.97 25.40
C PRO A 68 27.82 -6.45 25.36
N GLU A 69 28.96 -6.76 24.75
CA GLU A 69 29.40 -8.14 24.47
C GLU A 69 30.23 -8.74 25.61
N VAL A 70 31.24 -8.00 26.08
CA VAL A 70 32.25 -8.51 27.01
C VAL A 70 32.32 -7.60 28.22
N ASP A 71 32.01 -8.11 29.41
CA ASP A 71 32.07 -7.39 30.68
C ASP A 71 31.35 -6.02 30.66
N GLY A 72 30.20 -5.95 29.99
CA GLY A 72 29.44 -4.70 29.87
C GLY A 72 30.01 -3.71 28.85
N ARG A 73 30.96 -4.12 28.00
CA ARG A 73 31.59 -3.29 26.96
C ARG A 73 31.24 -3.72 25.55
N PHE A 74 31.16 -2.73 24.66
CA PHE A 74 31.10 -2.94 23.22
C PHE A 74 32.52 -3.13 22.69
N VAL A 75 32.80 -4.26 22.03
CA VAL A 75 34.14 -4.55 21.46
C VAL A 75 34.12 -4.61 19.93
N SER A 76 32.94 -4.75 19.32
CA SER A 76 32.76 -4.81 17.89
C SER A 76 31.99 -3.61 17.30
N GLY A 77 32.11 -3.45 15.97
CA GLY A 77 31.43 -2.41 15.21
C GLY A 77 31.85 -0.98 15.56
N VAL A 78 31.07 -0.02 15.08
CA VAL A 78 31.32 1.41 15.27
C VAL A 78 31.21 1.80 16.76
N LEU A 79 30.30 1.17 17.52
CA LEU A 79 30.20 1.40 18.98
C LEU A 79 31.47 0.94 19.72
N GLY A 80 32.11 -0.16 19.30
CA GLY A 80 33.39 -0.60 19.84
C GLY A 80 34.53 0.39 19.57
N LEU A 81 34.56 1.02 18.38
CA LEU A 81 35.52 2.09 18.09
C LEU A 81 35.34 3.30 19.01
N MET A 82 34.09 3.65 19.31
CA MET A 82 33.77 4.75 20.23
C MET A 82 34.18 4.42 21.66
N GLN A 83 33.97 3.17 22.09
CA GLN A 83 34.42 2.68 23.40
C GLN A 83 35.94 2.71 23.53
N ASN A 84 36.68 2.40 22.46
CA ASN A 84 38.15 2.38 22.40
C ASN A 84 38.78 3.74 22.03
N ASP A 85 38.08 4.86 22.21
CA ASP A 85 38.58 6.23 22.00
C ASP A 85 39.04 6.55 20.56
N SER A 86 38.73 5.69 19.59
CA SER A 86 39.12 5.85 18.19
C SER A 86 38.25 6.88 17.48
N ILE A 87 36.98 6.96 17.88
CA ILE A 87 36.01 7.98 17.44
C ILE A 87 35.33 8.62 18.66
N ASP A 88 34.78 9.81 18.48
CA ASP A 88 34.13 10.60 19.53
C ASP A 88 32.61 10.46 19.52
N ALA A 89 32.04 10.17 18.34
CA ALA A 89 30.63 9.86 18.16
C ALA A 89 30.40 8.88 17.01
N ALA A 90 29.28 8.19 17.08
CA ALA A 90 28.77 7.27 16.07
C ALA A 90 27.50 7.86 15.45
N MET A 91 27.45 7.89 14.11
CA MET A 91 26.29 8.34 13.36
C MET A 91 25.80 7.25 12.42
N GLY A 92 24.49 7.31 12.13
CA GLY A 92 23.79 6.35 11.30
C GLY A 92 22.43 6.05 11.90
N ASP A 93 21.73 5.09 11.31
CA ASP A 93 20.37 4.71 11.67
C ASP A 93 20.32 3.83 12.92
N TYR A 94 20.87 4.35 14.03
CA TYR A 94 20.83 3.66 15.31
C TYR A 94 19.46 3.81 15.96
N THR A 95 18.87 2.67 16.34
CA THR A 95 17.71 2.62 17.22
C THR A 95 18.11 2.86 18.68
N LEU A 96 17.23 3.52 19.41
CA LEU A 96 17.41 3.76 20.84
C LEU A 96 17.21 2.46 21.63
N GLN A 97 18.30 1.87 22.11
CA GLN A 97 18.32 0.62 22.87
C GLN A 97 18.86 0.81 24.29
N GLN A 98 18.29 0.09 25.27
CA GLN A 98 18.65 0.20 26.68
C GLN A 98 20.13 -0.15 26.93
N GLY A 99 20.65 -1.21 26.31
CA GLY A 99 22.05 -1.62 26.42
C GLY A 99 23.02 -0.52 26.00
N ARG A 100 22.75 0.15 24.87
CA ARG A 100 23.55 1.29 24.38
C ARG A 100 23.46 2.53 25.27
N MET A 101 22.27 2.83 25.79
CA MET A 101 22.03 3.99 26.67
C MET A 101 22.79 3.92 27.99
N SER A 102 23.17 2.72 28.44
CA SER A 102 23.96 2.55 29.66
C SER A 102 25.41 3.02 29.51
N ASN A 103 25.95 2.99 28.29
CA ASN A 103 27.35 3.30 28.00
C ASN A 103 27.55 4.61 27.23
N PHE A 104 26.57 5.02 26.43
CA PHE A 104 26.67 6.18 25.54
C PHE A 104 25.54 7.17 25.76
N GLN A 105 25.82 8.45 25.50
CA GLN A 105 24.77 9.44 25.34
C GLN A 105 24.26 9.43 23.91
N TYR A 106 23.07 9.98 23.71
CA TYR A 106 22.40 9.99 22.43
C TYR A 106 21.86 11.38 22.11
N THR A 107 21.72 11.66 20.83
CA THR A 107 21.13 12.91 20.34
C THR A 107 19.60 12.86 20.47
N PRO A 108 18.90 14.00 20.35
CA PRO A 108 17.46 13.97 20.18
C PRO A 108 17.11 13.12 18.96
N GLN A 109 15.99 12.42 19.05
CA GLN A 109 15.44 11.69 17.93
C GLN A 109 15.19 12.65 16.77
N TYR A 110 15.59 12.23 15.58
CA TYR A 110 15.49 13.08 14.40
C TYR A 110 14.78 12.40 13.23
N ASP A 111 14.53 11.09 13.35
CA ASP A 111 13.70 10.32 12.43
C ASP A 111 13.00 9.21 13.22
N TYR A 112 11.84 8.79 12.71
CA TYR A 112 11.08 7.65 13.22
C TYR A 112 11.02 6.64 12.09
N GLN A 113 11.78 5.54 12.22
CA GLN A 113 11.72 4.46 11.25
C GLN A 113 10.71 3.42 11.73
N PRO A 114 9.48 3.37 11.17
CA PRO A 114 8.67 2.18 11.28
C PRO A 114 9.32 1.08 10.46
N MET A 115 9.48 -0.09 11.06
CA MET A 115 9.81 -1.29 10.33
C MET A 115 8.67 -1.62 9.37
N ASN A 116 8.92 -1.56 8.07
CA ASN A 116 7.92 -1.83 7.04
C ASN A 116 8.11 -3.22 6.44
N LEU A 117 7.00 -3.90 6.14
CA LEU A 117 6.99 -5.07 5.27
C LEU A 117 6.46 -4.64 3.91
N ILE A 118 7.16 -5.09 2.87
CA ILE A 118 6.90 -4.70 1.49
C ILE A 118 6.72 -5.96 0.67
N ARG A 119 5.70 -5.98 -0.16
CA ARG A 119 5.43 -7.13 -1.01
C ARG A 119 4.86 -6.68 -2.35
N ARG A 120 4.81 -7.60 -3.30
CA ARG A 120 4.05 -7.41 -4.55
C ARG A 120 2.60 -7.15 -4.18
N GLU A 121 2.04 -6.08 -4.73
CA GLU A 121 0.61 -5.82 -4.65
C GLU A 121 -0.08 -7.03 -5.28
N ARG A 122 -0.70 -7.84 -4.42
CA ARG A 122 -1.62 -8.86 -4.87
C ARG A 122 -2.84 -8.11 -5.38
N VAL A 123 -2.83 -7.77 -6.66
CA VAL A 123 -4.09 -7.48 -7.34
C VAL A 123 -4.80 -8.83 -7.37
N ILE A 124 -5.60 -9.09 -6.33
CA ILE A 124 -6.56 -10.18 -6.35
C ILE A 124 -7.57 -9.74 -7.39
N THR A 125 -7.25 -10.00 -8.67
CA THR A 125 -8.24 -9.94 -9.72
C THR A 125 -9.18 -11.08 -9.41
N ALA A 126 -10.22 -10.79 -8.62
CA ALA A 126 -11.39 -11.64 -8.49
C ALA A 126 -11.71 -12.18 -9.88
N SER A 127 -11.90 -13.50 -10.00
CA SER A 127 -12.25 -14.09 -11.28
C SER A 127 -13.50 -13.39 -11.82
N TYR A 128 -13.77 -13.45 -13.12
CA TYR A 128 -14.96 -12.78 -13.67
C TYR A 128 -16.25 -13.20 -12.92
N PHE A 129 -16.32 -14.46 -12.48
CA PHE A 129 -17.43 -14.97 -11.68
C PHE A 129 -17.42 -14.46 -10.24
N ASP A 130 -16.25 -14.34 -9.61
CA ASP A 130 -16.15 -13.74 -8.27
C ASP A 130 -16.56 -12.27 -8.32
N ARG A 131 -16.16 -11.51 -9.36
CA ARG A 131 -16.60 -10.11 -9.52
C ARG A 131 -18.10 -9.99 -9.74
N ILE A 132 -18.72 -10.93 -10.45
CA ILE A 132 -20.18 -11.00 -10.55
C ILE A 132 -20.78 -11.35 -9.19
N GLY A 133 -20.18 -12.30 -8.46
CA GLY A 133 -20.57 -12.68 -7.11
C GLY A 133 -20.54 -11.50 -6.17
N ASP A 134 -19.43 -10.76 -6.14
CA ASP A 134 -19.22 -9.55 -5.35
C ASP A 134 -20.15 -8.43 -5.80
N PHE A 135 -20.35 -8.26 -7.12
CA PHE A 135 -21.34 -7.31 -7.62
C PHE A 135 -22.74 -7.66 -7.12
N ILE A 136 -23.17 -8.93 -7.21
CA ILE A 136 -24.48 -9.39 -6.73
C ILE A 136 -24.58 -9.31 -5.19
N ALA A 137 -23.52 -9.70 -4.48
CA ALA A 137 -23.42 -9.67 -3.02
C ALA A 137 -23.30 -8.26 -2.47
N SER A 138 -22.79 -7.31 -3.26
CA SER A 138 -22.79 -5.88 -2.94
C SER A 138 -24.21 -5.33 -2.81
N PHE A 139 -25.24 -6.02 -3.31
CA PHE A 139 -26.63 -5.68 -3.05
C PHE A 139 -27.18 -6.32 -1.76
N GLY A 140 -26.39 -7.12 -1.06
CA GLY A 140 -26.75 -7.81 0.18
C GLY A 140 -27.98 -8.73 0.05
N GLY A 141 -28.67 -8.96 1.16
CA GLY A 141 -29.93 -9.70 1.20
C GLY A 141 -31.08 -9.04 0.40
N PHE A 142 -30.93 -7.77 -0.02
CA PHE A 142 -31.91 -7.06 -0.83
C PHE A 142 -31.99 -7.57 -2.28
N SER A 143 -30.93 -8.19 -2.80
CA SER A 143 -30.92 -8.82 -4.13
C SER A 143 -32.03 -9.87 -4.29
N VAL A 144 -32.23 -10.71 -3.26
CA VAL A 144 -33.27 -11.75 -3.22
C VAL A 144 -34.66 -11.13 -3.19
N VAL A 145 -34.85 -10.10 -2.35
CA VAL A 145 -36.13 -9.38 -2.23
C VAL A 145 -36.50 -8.70 -3.55
N MET A 146 -35.54 -8.05 -4.21
CA MET A 146 -35.73 -7.43 -5.52
C MET A 146 -36.06 -8.45 -6.61
N THR A 147 -35.36 -9.58 -6.62
CA THR A 147 -35.60 -10.66 -7.60
C THR A 147 -37.00 -11.23 -7.44
N LEU A 148 -37.42 -11.52 -6.20
CA LEU A 148 -38.77 -12.01 -5.91
C LEU A 148 -39.84 -10.98 -6.28
N ASN A 149 -39.63 -9.69 -6.00
CA ASN A 149 -40.58 -8.64 -6.35
C ASN A 149 -40.70 -8.48 -7.88
N MET A 150 -39.58 -8.50 -8.61
CA MET A 150 -39.59 -8.49 -10.08
C MET A 150 -40.31 -9.72 -10.67
N LEU A 151 -40.14 -10.91 -10.09
CA LEU A 151 -40.88 -12.10 -10.50
C LEU A 151 -42.39 -11.94 -10.26
N ILE A 152 -42.80 -11.36 -9.13
CA ILE A 152 -44.21 -11.06 -8.83
C ILE A 152 -44.77 -10.03 -9.83
N ILE A 153 -44.02 -8.99 -10.16
CA ILE A 153 -44.38 -7.97 -11.16
C ILE A 153 -44.55 -8.62 -12.54
N VAL A 154 -43.62 -9.46 -12.96
CA VAL A 154 -43.67 -10.17 -14.25
C VAL A 154 -44.86 -11.13 -14.28
N ALA A 155 -45.05 -11.96 -13.24
CA ALA A 155 -46.18 -12.88 -13.14
C ALA A 155 -47.52 -12.14 -13.16
N SER A 156 -47.63 -11.03 -12.43
CA SER A 156 -48.83 -10.18 -12.42
C SER A 156 -49.08 -9.55 -13.78
N THR A 157 -48.02 -9.10 -14.47
CA THR A 157 -48.10 -8.52 -15.80
C THR A 157 -48.49 -9.55 -16.85
N ILE A 158 -47.96 -10.78 -16.79
CA ILE A 158 -48.34 -11.89 -17.68
C ILE A 158 -49.80 -12.27 -17.42
N PHE A 159 -50.19 -12.43 -16.15
CA PHE A 159 -51.58 -12.73 -15.77
C PHE A 159 -52.54 -11.66 -16.29
N LEU A 160 -52.23 -10.38 -16.07
CA LEU A 160 -53.03 -9.29 -16.62
C LEU A 160 -53.02 -9.29 -18.13
N THR A 161 -51.89 -9.44 -18.80
CA THR A 161 -51.83 -9.45 -20.28
C THR A 161 -52.66 -10.60 -20.86
N TYR A 162 -52.60 -11.78 -20.26
CA TYR A 162 -53.32 -12.97 -20.71
C TYR A 162 -54.83 -12.87 -20.45
N TYR A 163 -55.25 -12.41 -19.26
CA TYR A 163 -56.66 -12.30 -18.90
C TYR A 163 -57.31 -11.00 -19.38
N THR A 164 -56.57 -9.89 -19.53
CA THR A 164 -57.11 -8.62 -20.05
C THR A 164 -57.19 -8.57 -21.57
N ALA A 165 -56.52 -9.47 -22.30
CA ALA A 165 -56.86 -9.68 -23.73
C ALA A 165 -58.31 -10.15 -23.92
N ALA A 166 -58.95 -10.69 -22.88
CA ALA A 166 -60.36 -11.11 -22.86
C ALA A 166 -61.31 -10.13 -22.14
N LEU A 167 -60.82 -9.10 -21.45
CA LEU A 167 -61.62 -8.16 -20.65
C LEU A 167 -61.43 -6.72 -21.16
N LEU A 168 -62.53 -6.04 -21.54
CA LEU A 168 -62.49 -4.62 -21.93
C LEU A 168 -61.79 -3.78 -20.85
N SER A 169 -60.97 -2.80 -21.27
CA SER A 169 -60.26 -1.90 -20.37
C SER A 169 -61.24 -1.08 -19.50
N THR A 170 -61.48 -1.54 -18.28
CA THR A 170 -62.29 -0.83 -17.29
C THR A 170 -61.40 -0.06 -16.31
N THR A 171 -61.96 0.93 -15.62
CA THR A 171 -61.28 1.73 -14.57
C THR A 171 -60.58 0.85 -13.52
N LYS A 172 -61.13 -0.34 -13.22
CA LYS A 172 -60.52 -1.31 -12.30
C LYS A 172 -59.23 -1.93 -12.84
N THR A 173 -59.15 -2.20 -14.14
CA THR A 173 -57.93 -2.74 -14.77
C THR A 173 -56.79 -1.72 -14.83
N TYR A 174 -57.10 -0.42 -14.92
CA TYR A 174 -56.11 0.65 -14.84
C TYR A 174 -55.49 0.77 -13.44
N GLY A 175 -56.29 0.61 -12.37
CA GLY A 175 -55.78 0.62 -10.99
C GLY A 175 -54.74 -0.48 -10.75
N VAL A 176 -55.01 -1.70 -11.20
CA VAL A 176 -54.05 -2.82 -11.05
C VAL A 176 -52.78 -2.59 -11.87
N ARG A 177 -52.90 -2.09 -13.11
CA ARG A 177 -51.73 -1.75 -13.94
C ARG A 177 -50.88 -0.63 -13.31
N PHE A 178 -51.53 0.38 -12.71
CA PHE A 178 -50.85 1.44 -11.97
C PHE A 178 -50.08 0.88 -10.78
N CYS A 179 -50.68 -0.01 -9.98
CA CYS A 179 -50.00 -0.65 -8.85
C CYS A 179 -48.75 -1.43 -9.28
N ILE A 180 -48.78 -2.10 -10.43
CA ILE A 180 -47.62 -2.82 -10.96
C ILE A 180 -46.51 -1.86 -11.37
N VAL A 181 -46.84 -0.81 -12.13
CA VAL A 181 -45.86 0.19 -12.57
C VAL A 181 -45.27 0.94 -11.38
N PHE A 182 -46.10 1.29 -10.39
CA PHE A 182 -45.66 1.96 -9.17
C PHE A 182 -44.74 1.05 -8.35
N ASN A 183 -45.06 -0.23 -8.19
CA ASN A 183 -44.20 -1.18 -7.50
C ASN A 183 -42.84 -1.35 -8.22
N ALA A 184 -42.84 -1.44 -9.56
CA ALA A 184 -41.61 -1.46 -10.34
C ALA A 184 -40.76 -0.19 -10.12
N PHE A 185 -41.39 0.99 -10.14
CA PHE A 185 -40.71 2.26 -9.87
C PHE A 185 -40.09 2.33 -8.46
N VAL A 186 -40.83 1.89 -7.44
CA VAL A 186 -40.34 1.83 -6.05
C VAL A 186 -39.17 0.87 -5.94
N CYS A 187 -39.23 -0.31 -6.58
CA CYS A 187 -38.13 -1.26 -6.62
C CYS A 187 -36.88 -0.67 -7.29
N PHE A 188 -37.02 0.00 -8.44
CA PHE A 188 -35.90 0.66 -9.12
C PHE A 188 -35.28 1.79 -8.27
N THR A 189 -36.12 2.55 -7.57
CA THR A 189 -35.65 3.64 -6.70
C THR A 189 -34.87 3.11 -5.51
N LEU A 190 -35.40 2.07 -4.85
CA LEU A 190 -34.71 1.36 -3.77
C LEU A 190 -33.40 0.72 -4.27
N TYR A 191 -33.40 0.12 -5.46
CA TYR A 191 -32.21 -0.43 -6.09
C TYR A 191 -31.10 0.63 -6.24
N ASN A 192 -31.44 1.78 -6.82
CA ASN A 192 -30.48 2.87 -7.00
C ASN A 192 -29.99 3.43 -5.66
N ALA A 193 -30.86 3.52 -4.65
CA ALA A 193 -30.51 4.04 -3.33
C ALA A 193 -29.55 3.09 -2.58
N THR A 194 -29.82 1.78 -2.58
CA THR A 194 -28.94 0.77 -1.98
C THR A 194 -27.61 0.70 -2.70
N PHE A 195 -27.63 0.76 -4.04
CA PHE A 195 -26.42 0.78 -4.84
C PHE A 195 -25.53 2.00 -4.54
N ALA A 196 -26.13 3.19 -4.49
CA ALA A 196 -25.40 4.41 -4.13
C ALA A 196 -24.86 4.33 -2.69
N GLY A 197 -25.68 3.85 -1.74
CA GLY A 197 -25.29 3.70 -0.34
C GLY A 197 -24.09 2.77 -0.14
N ASN A 198 -24.09 1.58 -0.76
CA ASN A 198 -22.99 0.64 -0.61
C ASN A 198 -21.71 1.15 -1.26
N ASN A 199 -21.78 1.76 -2.45
CA ASN A 199 -20.60 2.38 -3.06
C ASN A 199 -20.04 3.56 -2.24
N LEU A 200 -20.86 4.24 -1.43
CA LEU A 200 -20.40 5.28 -0.50
C LEU A 200 -19.74 4.69 0.77
N MET A 201 -20.15 3.50 1.20
CA MET A 201 -19.65 2.86 2.43
C MET A 201 -18.47 1.90 2.19
N THR A 202 -18.25 1.42 0.97
CA THR A 202 -17.14 0.50 0.68
C THR A 202 -15.86 1.32 0.57
N SER A 203 -15.11 1.46 1.66
CA SER A 203 -13.78 2.08 1.61
C SER A 203 -12.80 1.12 0.93
N LEU A 204 -11.90 1.67 0.11
CA LEU A 204 -10.82 0.93 -0.55
C LEU A 204 -9.86 0.25 0.44
N ASP A 205 -9.98 0.52 1.74
CA ASP A 205 -9.14 -0.07 2.79
C ASP A 205 -9.51 -1.53 3.10
N ALA A 206 -10.65 -2.04 2.60
CA ALA A 206 -11.12 -3.39 2.90
C ALA A 206 -10.25 -4.53 2.33
N HIS A 207 -9.24 -4.23 1.50
CA HIS A 207 -8.33 -5.24 0.93
C HIS A 207 -6.84 -4.93 1.20
N LYS A 208 -6.54 -4.04 2.16
CA LYS A 208 -5.15 -3.88 2.60
C LYS A 208 -4.79 -5.04 3.51
N GLU A 209 -3.89 -5.87 3.03
CA GLU A 209 -3.33 -6.98 3.80
C GLU A 209 -2.69 -6.46 5.08
N THR A 210 -2.99 -7.17 6.16
CA THR A 210 -2.64 -6.76 7.52
C THR A 210 -1.27 -7.29 7.92
N LEU A 211 -0.64 -6.62 8.88
CA LEU A 211 0.63 -7.09 9.45
C LEU A 211 0.42 -8.43 10.17
N ALA A 212 -0.73 -8.62 10.83
CA ALA A 212 -1.10 -9.88 11.46
C ALA A 212 -1.18 -11.05 10.46
N GLU A 213 -1.88 -10.87 9.33
CA GLU A 213 -1.97 -11.88 8.26
C GLU A 213 -0.59 -12.21 7.69
N THR A 214 0.22 -11.19 7.43
CA THR A 214 1.56 -11.35 6.84
C THR A 214 2.50 -12.12 7.79
N ILE A 215 2.48 -11.81 9.09
CA ILE A 215 3.24 -12.53 10.10
C ILE A 215 2.79 -14.00 10.17
N TYR A 216 1.50 -14.25 10.09
CA TYR A 216 0.95 -15.59 10.07
C TYR A 216 1.41 -16.38 8.82
N GLU A 217 1.41 -15.76 7.62
CA GLU A 217 1.98 -16.37 6.39
C GLU A 217 3.45 -16.75 6.55
N LEU A 218 4.26 -15.86 7.14
CA LEU A 218 5.68 -16.09 7.41
C LEU A 218 5.89 -17.23 8.41
N SER A 219 5.11 -17.29 9.49
CA SER A 219 5.24 -18.31 10.54
C SER A 219 4.96 -19.74 10.03
N ARG A 220 4.13 -19.88 9.00
CA ARG A 220 3.78 -21.17 8.38
C ARG A 220 4.72 -21.58 7.25
N LEU A 221 5.78 -20.80 6.99
CA LEU A 221 6.69 -20.98 5.85
C LEU A 221 5.98 -20.90 4.48
N ASN A 222 4.81 -20.27 4.42
CA ASN A 222 4.08 -20.04 3.17
C ASN A 222 4.63 -18.82 2.41
N ALA A 223 5.36 -17.96 3.10
CA ALA A 223 6.00 -16.77 2.56
C ALA A 223 7.50 -16.75 2.83
N THR A 224 8.25 -16.05 1.97
CA THR A 224 9.70 -15.92 2.06
C THR A 224 10.06 -14.51 2.50
N LEU A 225 10.71 -14.36 3.66
CA LEU A 225 11.26 -13.05 4.05
C LEU A 225 12.60 -12.81 3.35
N ILE A 226 12.69 -11.68 2.67
CA ILE A 226 13.90 -11.12 2.08
C ILE A 226 14.41 -10.05 3.03
N VAL A 227 15.67 -10.19 3.44
CA VAL A 227 16.37 -9.18 4.24
C VAL A 227 17.67 -8.83 3.54
N ARG A 228 17.97 -7.54 3.42
CA ARG A 228 19.16 -7.06 2.71
C ARG A 228 20.45 -7.34 3.49
N ASP A 229 20.42 -7.14 4.80
CA ASP A 229 21.51 -7.47 5.72
C ASP A 229 20.93 -8.08 7.01
N ILE A 230 21.38 -9.30 7.33
CA ILE A 230 20.96 -10.08 8.48
C ILE A 230 21.39 -9.45 9.81
N SER A 231 22.41 -8.57 9.80
CA SER A 231 22.87 -7.86 11.00
C SER A 231 21.74 -7.04 11.65
N HIS A 232 20.81 -6.52 10.84
CA HIS A 232 19.62 -5.81 11.31
C HIS A 232 18.60 -6.72 12.00
N LEU A 233 18.62 -8.03 11.72
CA LEU A 233 17.79 -9.00 12.42
C LEU A 233 18.42 -9.48 13.72
N MET A 234 19.75 -9.45 13.86
CA MET A 234 20.46 -10.02 15.02
C MET A 234 20.07 -9.39 16.36
N GLY A 235 19.64 -8.12 16.39
CA GLY A 235 19.10 -7.45 17.59
C GLY A 235 17.63 -7.77 17.91
N TYR A 236 16.89 -8.31 16.93
CA TYR A 236 15.47 -8.66 17.05
C TYR A 236 15.22 -10.18 16.93
N ALA A 237 16.30 -10.95 16.83
CA ALA A 237 16.31 -12.39 16.59
C ALA A 237 15.86 -13.18 17.83
N ASN A 238 14.59 -13.06 18.16
CA ASN A 238 13.88 -14.22 18.63
C ASN A 238 13.90 -15.26 17.49
N GLN A 239 14.36 -16.47 17.79
CA GLN A 239 14.57 -17.63 16.90
C GLN A 239 13.35 -18.06 16.06
N PHE A 240 12.25 -17.31 16.09
CA PHE A 240 10.94 -17.72 15.63
C PHE A 240 10.68 -17.52 14.12
N PHE A 241 11.56 -16.85 13.36
CA PHE A 241 11.16 -16.33 12.04
C PHE A 241 11.84 -16.85 10.77
N PHE A 242 12.90 -17.67 10.79
CA PHE A 242 13.64 -17.91 9.54
C PHE A 242 13.92 -19.38 9.22
N GLY A 243 13.05 -19.94 8.39
CA GLY A 243 13.32 -21.10 7.52
C GLY A 243 13.71 -20.71 6.09
N THR A 244 14.18 -19.48 5.85
CA THR A 244 14.43 -18.97 4.49
C THR A 244 15.91 -18.77 4.20
N GLU A 245 16.33 -19.21 3.02
CA GLU A 245 17.62 -18.89 2.40
C GLU A 245 17.70 -17.37 2.22
N THR A 246 18.36 -16.68 3.16
CA THR A 246 18.59 -15.23 3.08
C THR A 246 19.97 -15.00 2.46
N PRO A 247 20.05 -14.51 1.21
CA PRO A 247 21.33 -14.19 0.59
C PRO A 247 21.94 -12.98 1.31
N ARG A 248 23.24 -13.03 1.58
CA ARG A 248 23.97 -11.89 2.15
C ARG A 248 24.20 -10.84 1.06
N ASN A 249 23.95 -9.57 1.36
CA ASN A 249 24.31 -8.40 0.54
C ASN A 249 23.57 -8.30 -0.80
N LEU A 250 22.24 -8.36 -0.79
CA LEU A 250 21.44 -8.12 -2.00
C LEU A 250 21.51 -6.64 -2.44
N SER A 251 21.66 -6.43 -3.75
CA SER A 251 21.44 -5.11 -4.34
C SER A 251 19.95 -4.76 -4.35
N PHE A 252 19.61 -3.47 -4.36
CA PHE A 252 18.22 -3.01 -4.37
C PHE A 252 17.44 -3.54 -5.59
N THR A 253 18.08 -3.56 -6.76
CA THR A 253 17.51 -4.12 -8.00
C THR A 253 17.19 -5.60 -7.87
N GLU A 254 18.03 -6.36 -7.17
CA GLU A 254 17.80 -7.79 -6.96
C GLU A 254 16.65 -8.06 -5.98
N VAL A 255 16.51 -7.22 -4.95
CA VAL A 255 15.35 -7.28 -4.05
C VAL A 255 14.05 -7.07 -4.83
N ILE A 256 13.98 -6.03 -5.68
CA ILE A 256 12.80 -5.77 -6.52
C ILE A 256 12.52 -6.96 -7.46
N ALA A 257 13.55 -7.48 -8.14
CA ALA A 257 13.39 -8.60 -9.05
C ALA A 257 12.80 -9.84 -8.34
N ARG A 258 13.26 -10.14 -7.12
CA ARG A 258 12.74 -11.25 -6.30
C ARG A 258 11.31 -11.01 -5.83
N LEU A 259 11.00 -9.79 -5.37
CA LEU A 259 9.65 -9.40 -4.98
C LEU A 259 8.66 -9.52 -6.15
N CYS A 260 9.07 -9.11 -7.36
CA CYS A 260 8.22 -9.22 -8.54
C CYS A 260 8.14 -10.64 -9.10
N ALA A 261 9.13 -11.51 -8.83
CA ALA A 261 9.16 -12.89 -9.33
C ALA A 261 8.29 -13.85 -8.49
N ALA A 262 8.05 -13.57 -7.22
CA ALA A 262 7.35 -14.47 -6.31
C ALA A 262 6.26 -13.75 -5.50
N ASP A 263 5.02 -14.20 -5.62
CA ASP A 263 3.86 -13.58 -4.93
C ASP A 263 3.85 -13.79 -3.41
N ASN A 264 4.73 -14.66 -2.91
CA ASN A 264 4.93 -14.94 -1.49
C ASN A 264 6.24 -14.34 -0.94
N ALA A 265 6.97 -13.56 -1.74
CA ALA A 265 8.13 -12.83 -1.26
C ALA A 265 7.71 -11.56 -0.50
N ILE A 266 8.30 -11.36 0.68
CA ILE A 266 8.10 -10.21 1.54
C ILE A 266 9.46 -9.63 1.86
N TYR A 267 9.67 -8.34 1.61
CA TYR A 267 10.89 -7.63 1.95
C TYR A 267 10.73 -6.90 3.28
N PHE A 268 11.72 -7.06 4.13
CA PHE A 268 11.83 -6.34 5.39
C PHE A 268 12.61 -5.03 5.18
N ASP A 269 11.87 -3.93 5.06
CA ASP A 269 12.43 -2.60 4.85
C ASP A 269 12.73 -1.93 6.20
N TYR A 270 13.88 -2.30 6.77
CA TYR A 270 14.33 -1.77 8.06
C TYR A 270 14.75 -0.30 7.98
N LEU A 271 15.47 0.09 6.91
CA LEU A 271 16.07 1.43 6.76
C LEU A 271 15.16 2.45 6.08
N ARG A 272 13.94 2.04 5.70
CA ARG A 272 13.03 2.84 4.83
C ARG A 272 13.60 3.15 3.45
N ASP A 273 14.71 2.50 3.09
CA ASP A 273 15.39 2.58 1.79
C ASP A 273 14.47 2.17 0.63
N PHE A 274 13.41 1.42 0.89
CA PHE A 274 12.48 1.06 -0.17
C PHE A 274 11.33 2.08 -0.25
N VAL A 275 10.64 2.39 0.85
CA VAL A 275 9.52 3.35 0.81
C VAL A 275 9.96 4.72 0.29
N GLU A 276 11.18 5.16 0.60
CA GLU A 276 11.68 6.47 0.17
C GLU A 276 12.18 6.50 -1.29
N PHE A 277 12.64 5.37 -1.83
CA PHE A 277 13.36 5.31 -3.11
C PHE A 277 12.62 4.54 -4.21
N TYR A 278 11.66 3.69 -3.85
CA TYR A 278 10.90 2.88 -4.81
C TYR A 278 10.03 3.70 -5.76
N ASN A 279 9.73 4.95 -5.40
CA ASN A 279 8.98 5.89 -6.25
C ASN A 279 9.76 6.39 -7.48
N ASP A 280 10.99 5.94 -7.71
CA ASP A 280 11.69 6.22 -8.97
C ASP A 280 11.10 5.33 -10.10
N ASP A 281 10.80 5.93 -11.26
CA ASP A 281 10.14 5.35 -12.45
C ASP A 281 10.69 3.98 -12.95
N VAL A 282 11.84 3.54 -12.43
CA VAL A 282 12.48 2.26 -12.74
C VAL A 282 11.75 1.09 -12.05
N GLY A 283 11.29 1.25 -10.80
CA GLY A 283 10.65 0.18 -10.02
C GLY A 283 9.21 -0.10 -10.44
N ALA A 284 8.43 0.96 -10.68
CA ALA A 284 7.03 0.87 -11.10
C ALA A 284 6.83 0.20 -12.49
N SER A 285 7.90 0.06 -13.28
CA SER A 285 7.84 -0.55 -14.60
C SER A 285 7.75 -2.10 -14.60
N VAL A 286 8.15 -2.76 -13.50
CA VAL A 286 8.23 -4.24 -13.44
C VAL A 286 7.01 -4.86 -12.74
N CYS A 287 6.64 -4.35 -11.57
CA CYS A 287 5.43 -4.76 -10.85
C CYS A 287 5.01 -3.67 -9.85
N THR A 288 3.77 -3.72 -9.35
CA THR A 288 3.36 -2.83 -8.26
C THR A 288 3.75 -3.45 -6.93
N LEU A 289 4.39 -2.66 -6.06
CA LEU A 289 4.82 -3.07 -4.72
C LEU A 289 4.10 -2.20 -3.69
N THR A 290 3.59 -2.81 -2.63
CA THR A 290 2.81 -2.15 -1.57
C THR A 290 3.40 -2.42 -0.19
N THR A 291 3.21 -1.47 0.71
CA THR A 291 3.50 -1.63 2.14
C THR A 291 2.34 -2.34 2.84
N VAL A 292 2.65 -3.33 3.66
CA VAL A 292 1.67 -4.00 4.52
C VAL A 292 1.14 -3.03 5.56
N ALA A 293 -0.18 -3.00 5.77
CA ALA A 293 -0.79 -2.09 6.72
C ALA A 293 -0.49 -2.53 8.16
N ASN A 294 0.00 -1.60 8.99
CA ASN A 294 0.21 -1.87 10.41
C ASN A 294 -1.10 -1.70 11.18
N ASP A 295 -1.79 -2.80 11.39
CA ASP A 295 -3.09 -2.89 12.08
C ASP A 295 -2.97 -3.50 13.49
N LEU A 296 -1.76 -3.84 13.95
CA LEU A 296 -1.56 -4.48 15.25
C LEU A 296 -2.05 -3.59 16.39
N ASN A 297 -2.97 -4.12 17.20
CA ASN A 297 -3.38 -3.49 18.45
C ASN A 297 -2.24 -3.55 19.47
N VAL A 298 -2.32 -2.70 20.50
CA VAL A 298 -1.29 -2.61 21.55
C VAL A 298 -1.07 -3.96 22.25
N GLU A 299 -2.12 -4.77 22.39
CA GLU A 299 -2.06 -6.10 23.02
C GLU A 299 -1.37 -7.15 22.13
N ASP A 300 -1.65 -7.17 20.82
CA ASP A 300 -1.03 -8.10 19.86
C ASP A 300 0.48 -7.90 19.74
N LYS A 301 0.96 -6.68 19.95
CA LYS A 301 2.40 -6.33 19.95
C LYS A 301 3.19 -7.06 21.04
N TYR A 302 2.54 -7.44 22.15
CA TYR A 302 3.21 -8.17 23.24
C TYR A 302 3.25 -9.68 22.96
N THR A 303 2.22 -10.23 22.31
CA THR A 303 2.07 -11.67 22.08
C THR A 303 2.99 -12.19 20.98
N ILE A 304 3.22 -11.40 19.93
CA ILE A 304 4.08 -11.80 18.80
C ILE A 304 5.56 -11.51 19.11
N GLY A 305 5.88 -10.78 20.18
CA GLY A 305 7.26 -10.48 20.57
C GLY A 305 8.05 -9.71 19.51
N VAL A 306 7.36 -9.03 18.57
CA VAL A 306 7.99 -8.33 17.46
C VAL A 306 7.85 -6.82 17.63
N ASN A 307 8.98 -6.14 17.54
CA ASN A 307 9.02 -4.68 17.39
C ASN A 307 8.60 -4.22 15.97
N LEU A 308 8.09 -5.13 15.12
CA LEU A 308 7.49 -4.79 13.83
C LEU A 308 6.37 -3.76 14.03
N GLY A 309 6.47 -2.64 13.33
CA GLY A 309 5.50 -1.54 13.44
C GLY A 309 5.63 -0.66 14.71
N ARG A 310 6.59 -0.91 15.62
CA ARG A 310 6.98 0.09 16.62
C ARG A 310 8.01 1.01 16.00
N ALA A 311 7.62 2.26 15.74
CA ALA A 311 8.56 3.28 15.32
C ALA A 311 9.65 3.43 16.39
N SER A 312 10.87 3.02 16.07
CA SER A 312 12.00 3.25 16.96
C SER A 312 12.61 4.60 16.59
N PRO A 313 12.85 5.49 17.57
CA PRO A 313 13.49 6.76 17.30
C PRO A 313 14.94 6.52 16.86
N ILE A 314 15.30 7.14 15.74
CA ILE A 314 16.67 7.14 15.24
C ILE A 314 17.47 8.24 15.91
N VAL A 315 18.63 7.87 16.44
CA VAL A 315 19.54 8.74 17.19
C VAL A 315 20.98 8.56 16.73
N ASN A 316 21.84 9.52 17.02
CA ASN A 316 23.29 9.31 16.98
C ASN A 316 23.78 9.08 18.40
N TYR A 317 24.73 8.17 18.58
CA TYR A 317 25.37 7.93 19.86
C TYR A 317 26.68 8.71 19.97
N PHE A 318 27.00 9.16 21.16
CA PHE A 318 28.25 9.87 21.43
C PHE A 318 28.71 9.70 22.87
N ARG A 319 29.98 10.01 23.08
CA ARG A 319 30.58 10.01 24.40
C ARG A 319 30.43 11.33 25.12
N ALA A 320 29.93 11.27 26.35
CA ALA A 320 29.67 12.44 27.18
C ALA A 320 30.93 13.27 27.46
N ASP A 321 32.07 12.62 27.64
CA ASP A 321 33.36 13.25 27.92
C ASP A 321 33.98 13.94 26.70
N ARG A 322 33.62 13.48 25.48
CA ARG A 322 34.12 13.99 24.21
C ARG A 322 33.23 15.10 23.63
N ILE A 323 31.91 14.95 23.66
CA ILE A 323 30.94 15.94 23.17
C ILE A 323 30.42 16.80 24.33
N ARG A 324 31.29 17.70 24.84
CA ARG A 324 30.98 18.52 26.03
C ARG A 324 29.87 19.54 25.81
N LYS A 325 29.73 20.06 24.58
CA LYS A 325 28.70 21.05 24.22
C LYS A 325 27.44 20.40 23.65
N ARG A 326 26.90 19.40 24.34
CA ARG A 326 25.72 18.62 23.92
C ARG A 326 24.53 19.50 23.51
N LYS A 327 24.16 20.51 24.30
CA LYS A 327 23.01 21.38 24.00
C LYS A 327 23.09 22.07 22.62
N GLN A 328 24.31 22.36 22.15
CA GLN A 328 24.50 22.94 20.81
C GLN A 328 24.27 21.90 19.72
N LEU A 329 24.72 20.65 19.92
CA LEU A 329 24.42 19.54 19.01
C LEU A 329 22.90 19.30 18.94
N GLU A 330 22.23 19.28 20.09
CA GLU A 330 20.76 19.16 20.16
C GLU A 330 20.06 20.26 19.38
N PHE A 331 20.51 21.52 19.54
CA PHE A 331 19.94 22.66 18.81
C PHE A 331 20.16 22.56 17.30
N VAL A 332 21.34 22.12 16.85
CA VAL A 332 21.63 21.88 15.43
C VAL A 332 20.69 20.81 14.87
N ILE A 333 20.54 19.69 15.59
CA ILE A 333 19.67 18.59 15.17
C ILE A 333 18.20 19.04 15.10
N LEU A 334 17.68 19.66 16.17
CA LEU A 334 16.30 20.16 16.19
C LEU A 334 16.06 21.25 15.11
N GLY A 335 17.09 22.03 14.77
CA GLY A 335 17.02 23.05 13.72
C GLY A 335 16.96 22.46 12.30
N LEU A 336 17.66 21.35 12.05
CA LEU A 336 17.72 20.65 10.77
C LEU A 336 16.54 19.71 10.56
N PHE A 337 16.16 18.98 11.61
CA PHE A 337 15.15 17.93 11.60
C PHE A 337 13.78 18.38 12.13
N ASN A 338 13.48 19.67 12.02
CA ASN A 338 12.08 20.09 11.98
C ASN A 338 11.44 19.36 10.78
N SER A 339 10.39 18.57 11.00
CA SER A 339 9.79 17.68 9.99
C SER A 339 9.53 18.40 8.66
N GLU A 340 9.01 19.62 8.72
CA GLU A 340 8.76 20.44 7.53
C GLU A 340 10.04 20.81 6.77
N LYS A 341 11.17 21.00 7.46
CA LYS A 341 12.45 21.33 6.82
C LYS A 341 13.18 20.08 6.33
N PHE A 342 13.10 18.98 7.08
CA PHE A 342 13.74 17.74 6.70
C PHE A 342 13.12 17.18 5.43
N ASP A 343 11.80 16.96 5.44
CA ASP A 343 11.08 16.33 4.32
C ASP A 343 11.02 17.23 3.08
N ASN A 344 10.93 18.56 3.26
CA ASN A 344 10.74 19.48 2.12
C ASN A 344 12.04 20.12 1.62
N ASN A 345 13.08 20.27 2.46
CA ASN A 345 14.32 20.96 2.07
C ASN A 345 15.53 20.03 2.04
N TRP A 346 15.85 19.39 3.17
CA TRP A 346 17.11 18.63 3.29
C TRP A 346 17.07 17.33 2.50
N PHE A 347 15.99 16.56 2.64
CA PHE A 347 15.84 15.30 1.93
C PHE A 347 15.79 15.48 0.40
N PRO A 348 14.94 16.37 -0.17
CA PRO A 348 14.88 16.57 -1.61
C PRO A 348 16.18 17.14 -2.20
N ARG A 349 16.85 18.05 -1.47
CA ARG A 349 18.15 18.62 -1.87
C ARG A 349 19.19 17.55 -2.18
N TYR A 350 19.27 16.52 -1.33
CA TYR A 350 20.26 15.45 -1.52
C TYR A 350 19.80 14.38 -2.50
N MET A 351 18.49 14.17 -2.60
CA MET A 351 17.89 13.23 -3.56
C MET A 351 17.81 13.79 -5.00
N GLY A 352 18.15 15.06 -5.21
CA GLY A 352 17.95 15.73 -6.50
C GLY A 352 16.47 15.86 -6.88
N ARG A 353 15.57 15.72 -5.92
CA ARG A 353 14.13 15.84 -6.11
C ARG A 353 13.72 17.31 -5.95
N PRO A 354 12.77 17.82 -6.75
CA PRO A 354 12.14 19.09 -6.42
C PRO A 354 11.59 19.00 -5.00
N ALA A 355 11.69 20.08 -4.23
CA ALA A 355 11.06 20.16 -2.91
C ALA A 355 9.65 19.62 -3.05
N ILE A 356 9.31 18.61 -2.25
CA ILE A 356 7.97 18.04 -2.23
C ILE A 356 7.08 19.19 -1.75
N ILE A 357 6.48 19.93 -2.69
CA ILE A 357 5.29 20.72 -2.37
C ILE A 357 4.37 19.66 -1.78
N PRO A 358 3.95 19.78 -0.49
CA PRO A 358 3.23 18.73 0.20
C PRO A 358 2.18 18.24 -0.79
N PRO A 359 2.23 16.95 -1.22
CA PRO A 359 1.30 16.47 -2.22
C PRO A 359 -0.06 16.88 -1.70
N VAL A 360 -0.81 17.66 -2.49
CA VAL A 360 -2.18 18.04 -2.12
C VAL A 360 -2.79 16.73 -1.66
N PRO A 361 -3.09 16.57 -0.35
CA PRO A 361 -3.37 15.27 0.20
C PRO A 361 -4.45 14.69 -0.70
N PRO A 362 -4.22 13.49 -1.28
CA PRO A 362 -5.20 12.91 -2.19
C PRO A 362 -6.54 13.05 -1.48
N PRO A 363 -7.54 13.66 -2.16
CA PRO A 363 -8.72 14.17 -1.48
C PRO A 363 -9.21 13.07 -0.53
N LYS A 364 -9.31 13.39 0.76
CA LYS A 364 -9.74 12.44 1.80
C LYS A 364 -11.06 11.73 1.42
N PHE A 365 -11.78 12.34 0.49
CA PHE A 365 -12.95 11.82 -0.20
C PHE A 365 -12.73 11.94 -1.72
N ALA A 366 -11.97 11.03 -2.31
CA ALA A 366 -12.15 10.72 -3.72
C ALA A 366 -13.44 9.90 -3.81
N TYR A 367 -14.50 10.47 -4.39
CA TYR A 367 -15.66 9.66 -4.75
C TYR A 367 -15.16 8.52 -5.64
N PHE A 368 -15.60 7.30 -5.33
CA PHE A 368 -15.27 6.08 -6.06
C PHE A 368 -15.31 6.36 -7.57
N GLN A 369 -14.16 6.37 -8.24
CA GLN A 369 -14.14 6.33 -9.69
C GLN A 369 -14.67 4.95 -10.05
N PHE A 370 -15.85 4.93 -10.67
CA PHE A 370 -16.50 3.69 -11.06
C PHE A 370 -15.54 2.90 -11.92
N SER A 371 -14.97 1.81 -11.37
CA SER A 371 -13.99 1.03 -12.10
C SER A 371 -14.62 0.53 -13.39
N LEU A 372 -13.93 0.72 -14.51
CA LEU A 372 -14.33 0.18 -15.81
C LEU A 372 -14.60 -1.33 -15.73
N GLY A 373 -14.00 -2.02 -14.75
CA GLY A 373 -14.29 -3.42 -14.42
C GLY A 373 -15.76 -3.67 -14.10
N TYR A 374 -16.39 -2.88 -13.22
CA TYR A 374 -17.82 -3.04 -12.89
C TYR A 374 -18.73 -2.69 -14.06
N LEU A 375 -18.38 -1.65 -14.82
CA LEU A 375 -19.10 -1.27 -16.03
C LEU A 375 -19.06 -2.40 -17.09
N SER A 376 -17.93 -3.09 -17.21
CA SER A 376 -17.76 -4.21 -18.15
C SER A 376 -18.66 -5.40 -17.82
N ILE A 377 -18.92 -5.66 -16.53
CA ILE A 377 -19.83 -6.73 -16.10
C ILE A 377 -21.26 -6.42 -16.54
N PHE A 378 -21.70 -5.17 -16.35
CA PHE A 378 -23.03 -4.73 -16.79
C PHE A 378 -23.20 -4.92 -18.31
N PHE A 379 -22.23 -4.49 -19.12
CA PHE A 379 -22.27 -4.68 -20.56
C PHE A 379 -22.23 -6.17 -20.96
N SER A 380 -21.49 -6.99 -20.21
CA SER A 380 -21.42 -8.43 -20.47
C SER A 380 -22.76 -9.12 -20.19
N ILE A 381 -23.44 -8.75 -19.10
CA ILE A 381 -24.80 -9.24 -18.79
C ILE A 381 -25.79 -8.83 -19.87
N LEU A 382 -25.74 -7.57 -20.32
CA LEU A 382 -26.58 -7.10 -21.42
C LEU A 382 -26.31 -7.87 -22.72
N ALA A 383 -25.04 -8.06 -23.08
CA ALA A 383 -24.66 -8.80 -24.29
C ALA A 383 -25.17 -10.25 -24.25
N VAL A 384 -25.01 -10.94 -23.12
CA VAL A 384 -25.57 -12.29 -22.90
C VAL A 384 -27.09 -12.27 -23.00
N GLY A 385 -27.76 -11.29 -22.40
CA GLY A 385 -29.21 -11.12 -22.50
C GLY A 385 -29.71 -10.93 -23.93
N PHE A 386 -29.00 -10.12 -24.73
CA PHE A 386 -29.30 -9.95 -26.16
C PHE A 386 -29.10 -11.25 -26.94
N ALA A 387 -27.99 -11.97 -26.70
CA ALA A 387 -27.74 -13.25 -27.36
C ALA A 387 -28.83 -14.29 -27.05
N LEU A 388 -29.21 -14.41 -25.77
CA LEU A 388 -30.29 -15.31 -25.35
C LEU A 388 -31.64 -14.92 -25.96
N SER A 389 -31.92 -13.63 -26.10
CA SER A 389 -33.16 -13.14 -26.73
C SER A 389 -33.24 -13.50 -28.21
N VAL A 390 -32.12 -13.43 -28.93
CA VAL A 390 -32.04 -13.86 -30.34
C VAL A 390 -32.24 -15.37 -30.47
N ILE A 391 -31.62 -16.16 -29.59
CA ILE A 391 -31.81 -17.62 -29.56
C ILE A 391 -33.26 -17.99 -29.27
N ALA A 392 -33.88 -17.35 -28.27
CA ALA A 392 -35.28 -17.56 -27.90
C ALA A 392 -36.23 -17.22 -29.06
N LEU A 393 -36.01 -16.09 -29.73
CA LEU A 393 -36.78 -15.70 -30.91
C LEU A 393 -36.62 -16.72 -32.05
N GLY A 394 -35.39 -17.18 -32.30
CA GLY A 394 -35.12 -18.22 -33.30
C GLY A 394 -35.85 -19.53 -32.99
N ALA A 395 -35.83 -19.96 -31.72
CA ALA A 395 -36.54 -21.14 -31.26
C ALA A 395 -38.07 -21.00 -31.38
N GLU A 396 -38.62 -19.82 -31.05
CA GLU A 396 -40.05 -19.52 -31.20
C GLU A 396 -40.48 -19.55 -32.67
N ILE A 397 -39.69 -18.97 -33.57
CA ILE A 397 -39.94 -19.03 -35.02
C ILE A 397 -39.90 -20.48 -35.51
N ALA A 398 -38.88 -21.25 -35.13
CA ALA A 398 -38.74 -22.65 -35.51
C ALA A 398 -39.93 -23.50 -35.01
N TRP A 399 -40.35 -23.28 -33.76
CA TRP A 399 -41.53 -23.91 -33.18
C TRP A 399 -42.80 -23.60 -33.97
N HIS A 400 -43.01 -22.33 -34.31
CA HIS A 400 -44.17 -21.91 -35.10
C HIS A 400 -44.16 -22.46 -36.53
N MET A 401 -42.99 -22.56 -37.17
CA MET A 401 -42.85 -23.19 -38.48
C MET A 401 -43.17 -24.70 -38.42
N HIS A 402 -42.72 -25.39 -37.37
CA HIS A 402 -43.03 -26.80 -37.15
C HIS A 402 -44.53 -27.03 -36.95
N GLN A 403 -45.18 -26.21 -36.12
CA GLN A 403 -46.64 -26.24 -35.91
C GLN A 403 -47.43 -25.95 -37.20
N ALA A 404 -46.98 -25.02 -38.03
CA ALA A 404 -47.60 -24.74 -39.33
C ALA A 404 -47.50 -25.94 -40.29
N ARG A 405 -46.33 -26.62 -40.29
CA ARG A 405 -46.11 -27.84 -41.08
C ARG A 405 -47.03 -28.99 -40.65
N ILE A 406 -47.19 -29.21 -39.35
CA ILE A 406 -48.09 -30.25 -38.81
C ILE A 406 -49.56 -29.93 -39.13
N SER A 407 -49.96 -28.66 -39.01
CA SER A 407 -51.37 -28.25 -39.20
C SER A 407 -51.80 -28.06 -40.66
N GLY A 408 -50.92 -28.30 -41.64
CA GLY A 408 -51.21 -28.13 -43.07
C GLY A 408 -51.55 -26.70 -43.49
N LYS A 409 -51.29 -25.70 -42.62
CA LYS A 409 -51.58 -24.29 -42.89
C LYS A 409 -50.44 -23.67 -43.69
N SER A 410 -50.78 -23.01 -44.80
CA SER A 410 -49.82 -22.29 -45.63
C SER A 410 -49.00 -21.29 -44.80
N LEU A 411 -47.67 -21.33 -44.97
CA LEU A 411 -46.69 -20.41 -44.35
C LEU A 411 -47.06 -18.92 -44.53
N ALA A 412 -47.76 -18.58 -45.62
CA ALA A 412 -48.23 -17.22 -45.88
C ALA A 412 -49.27 -16.72 -44.85
N VAL A 413 -50.07 -17.63 -44.28
CA VAL A 413 -51.07 -17.29 -43.25
C VAL A 413 -50.39 -17.07 -41.89
N LEU A 414 -49.33 -17.81 -41.60
CA LEU A 414 -48.52 -17.67 -40.38
C LEU A 414 -47.71 -16.36 -40.41
N GLY A 415 -47.06 -16.06 -41.54
CA GLY A 415 -46.32 -14.81 -41.75
C GLY A 415 -47.20 -13.58 -41.53
N ARG A 416 -48.42 -13.55 -42.10
CA ARG A 416 -49.38 -12.45 -41.89
C ARG A 416 -49.83 -12.31 -40.43
N ARG A 417 -49.93 -13.41 -39.67
CA ARG A 417 -50.28 -13.36 -38.24
C ARG A 417 -49.14 -12.79 -37.41
N LEU A 418 -47.89 -13.19 -37.67
CA LEU A 418 -46.71 -12.67 -36.96
C LEU A 418 -46.50 -11.17 -37.25
N THR A 419 -46.57 -10.74 -38.51
CA THR A 419 -46.49 -9.30 -38.83
C THR A 419 -47.60 -8.48 -38.20
N LYS A 420 -48.85 -8.96 -38.16
CA LYS A 420 -49.93 -8.27 -37.45
C LYS A 420 -49.74 -8.20 -35.94
N ARG A 421 -49.07 -9.18 -35.34
CA ARG A 421 -48.88 -9.28 -33.88
C ARG A 421 -47.71 -8.40 -33.41
N PHE A 422 -46.63 -8.35 -34.19
CA PHE A 422 -45.43 -7.56 -33.85
C PHE A 422 -45.47 -6.13 -34.41
N PHE A 423 -46.21 -5.87 -35.48
CA PHE A 423 -46.40 -4.55 -36.08
C PHE A 423 -47.90 -4.27 -36.25
N PRO A 424 -48.63 -3.94 -35.18
CA PRO A 424 -50.03 -3.55 -35.28
C PRO A 424 -50.10 -2.19 -35.99
N VAL A 425 -50.30 -2.20 -37.30
CA VAL A 425 -50.64 -0.99 -38.06
C VAL A 425 -52.02 -0.54 -37.60
N ARG A 426 -52.07 0.37 -36.62
CA ARG A 426 -53.28 1.13 -36.33
C ARG A 426 -53.52 2.02 -37.54
N SER A 427 -54.58 1.76 -38.31
CA SER A 427 -55.04 2.77 -39.27
C SER A 427 -55.49 3.97 -38.46
N LEU A 428 -54.77 5.08 -38.57
CA LEU A 428 -55.27 6.38 -38.17
C LEU A 428 -56.53 6.65 -39.00
N LYS A 429 -57.67 6.60 -38.34
CA LYS A 429 -58.91 7.23 -38.79
C LYS A 429 -59.16 8.41 -37.88
#